data_AF-A0A316U476-F1
#
_entry.id   AF-A0A316U476-F1
#
_cell.length_a   1.000
_cell.length_b   1.000
_cell.length_c   1.000
_cell.angle_alpha   90.00
_cell.angle_beta   90.00
_cell.angle_gamma   90.00
#
_symmetry.space_group_name_H-M   'P 1'
#
loop_
_entity.id
_entity.type
_entity.pdbx_description
1 polymer ?
#
loop_
_entity_poly.entity_id
_entity_poly.type
_entity_poly.pdbx_seq_one_letter_code
_entity_poly.pdbx_strand_id
1 'polypeptide(L)'
;MSKHHPDLILCRKLPGIAIGRLCEKCDGKCPICDSYVRPQTLVRICEECNFGSYGGRCIVCGSNGISDAYYCAECVRLEKDRDGCPKVVNLGASRTDLFYLRKKNQQSFQRG
;
A
#
# COMPACT_ATOMS: atom_id res chain seq x y z
N MET A 1 4.60 -6.63 5.98
CA MET A 1 3.34 -7.37 6.15
C MET A 1 2.42 -6.44 6.89
N SER A 2 1.48 -5.80 6.18
CA SER A 2 0.43 -5.04 6.85
C SER A 2 -0.19 -5.94 7.92
N LYS A 3 0.05 -5.64 9.20
CA LYS A 3 -0.17 -6.58 10.30
C LYS A 3 -1.65 -6.98 10.41
N HIS A 4 -2.51 -6.14 9.85
CA HIS A 4 -3.96 -6.27 9.93
C HIS A 4 -4.58 -7.19 8.87
N HIS A 5 -3.89 -7.44 7.75
CA HIS A 5 -4.42 -8.23 6.64
C HIS A 5 -3.36 -9.22 6.13
N PRO A 6 -3.41 -10.49 6.57
CA PRO A 6 -2.44 -11.51 6.16
C PRO A 6 -2.51 -11.83 4.66
N ASP A 7 -3.66 -11.55 4.04
CA ASP A 7 -3.92 -11.85 2.62
C ASP A 7 -3.21 -10.88 1.66
N LEU A 8 -2.64 -9.77 2.15
CA LEU A 8 -1.99 -8.78 1.29
C LEU A 8 -0.59 -9.25 0.87
N ILE A 9 -0.42 -9.35 -0.44
CA ILE A 9 0.80 -9.82 -1.10
C ILE A 9 1.61 -8.61 -1.54
N LEU A 10 2.87 -8.57 -1.10
CA LEU A 10 3.84 -7.56 -1.51
C LEU A 10 4.59 -8.03 -2.77
N CYS A 11 4.95 -7.08 -3.63
CA CYS A 11 5.65 -7.36 -4.88
C CYS A 11 7.02 -8.03 -4.68
N ARG A 12 7.85 -7.50 -3.77
CA ARG A 12 9.21 -8.00 -3.43
C ARG A 12 10.20 -8.12 -4.60
N LYS A 13 9.90 -7.54 -5.76
CA LYS A 13 10.87 -7.39 -6.86
C LYS A 13 11.99 -6.42 -6.49
N LEU A 14 13.10 -6.46 -7.22
CA LEU A 14 14.24 -5.57 -7.02
C LEU A 14 13.77 -4.09 -7.10
N PRO A 15 14.00 -3.27 -6.05
CA PRO A 15 13.60 -1.88 -6.06
C PRO A 15 14.48 -1.09 -7.05
N GLY A 16 13.84 -0.18 -7.79
CA GLY A 16 14.53 0.74 -8.70
C GLY A 16 14.73 2.11 -8.05
N ILE A 17 14.85 3.14 -8.88
CA ILE A 17 15.04 4.54 -8.43
C ILE A 17 13.71 5.22 -8.03
N ALA A 18 12.58 4.68 -8.48
CA ALA A 18 11.27 5.29 -8.30
C ALA A 18 10.86 5.33 -6.82
N ILE A 19 10.30 6.46 -6.40
CA ILE A 19 9.85 6.69 -5.03
C ILE A 19 8.43 6.14 -4.86
N GLY A 20 8.21 5.38 -3.79
CA GLY A 20 6.88 4.94 -3.40
C GLY A 20 6.03 6.10 -2.90
N ARG A 21 4.76 6.16 -3.31
CA ARG A 21 3.81 7.22 -2.90
C ARG A 21 2.71 6.63 -2.01
N LEU A 22 2.09 7.47 -1.18
CA LEU A 22 0.93 7.14 -0.35
C LEU A 22 -0.22 8.09 -0.67
N CYS A 23 -1.46 7.61 -0.58
CA CYS A 23 -2.64 8.45 -0.65
C CYS A 23 -2.94 9.09 0.72
N GLU A 24 -3.86 10.05 0.77
CA GLU A 24 -4.28 10.73 2.01
C GLU A 24 -4.68 9.77 3.13
N LYS A 25 -5.35 8.65 2.80
CA LYS A 25 -5.80 7.66 3.79
C LYS A 25 -4.69 6.77 4.33
N CYS A 26 -3.58 6.68 3.59
CA CYS A 26 -2.43 5.86 3.94
C CYS A 26 -1.23 6.72 4.33
N ASP A 27 -1.40 8.03 4.44
CA ASP A 27 -0.31 8.95 4.67
C ASP A 27 0.41 8.67 5.99
N GLY A 28 1.73 8.82 5.98
CA GLY A 28 2.62 8.55 7.11
C GLY A 28 2.75 7.07 7.51
N LYS A 29 2.01 6.13 6.90
CA LYS A 29 2.10 4.71 7.25
C LYS A 29 3.37 4.06 6.71
N CYS A 30 4.08 3.35 7.58
CA CYS A 30 5.14 2.43 7.19
C CYS A 30 4.54 1.24 6.41
N PRO A 31 5.00 0.94 5.18
CA PRO A 31 4.42 -0.13 4.35
C PRO A 31 4.56 -1.55 4.92
N ILE A 32 5.47 -1.73 5.89
CA ILE A 32 5.80 -3.04 6.43
C ILE A 32 5.06 -3.34 7.72
N CYS A 33 4.87 -2.37 8.61
CA CYS A 33 4.29 -2.58 9.94
C CYS A 33 3.08 -1.68 10.25
N ASP A 34 2.66 -0.83 9.30
CA ASP A 34 1.57 0.13 9.44
C ASP A 34 1.76 1.18 10.55
N SER A 35 2.97 1.33 11.09
CA SER A 35 3.32 2.36 12.08
C SER A 35 3.39 3.76 11.45
N TYR A 36 2.96 4.78 12.19
CA TYR A 36 3.00 6.20 11.78
C TYR A 36 4.17 6.97 12.39
N VAL A 37 4.99 6.33 13.23
CA VAL A 37 6.01 7.02 14.02
C VAL A 37 7.41 6.75 13.51
N ARG A 38 8.28 7.75 13.65
CA ARG A 38 9.73 7.70 13.36
C ARG A 38 10.05 7.22 11.93
N PRO A 39 9.63 7.96 10.89
CA PRO A 39 10.09 7.70 9.52
C PRO A 39 11.61 7.88 9.44
N GLN A 40 12.30 6.98 8.74
CA GLN A 40 13.77 7.02 8.62
C GLN A 40 14.24 6.94 7.17
N THR A 41 13.84 5.88 6.44
CA THR A 41 14.33 5.62 5.08
C THR A 41 13.22 5.79 4.05
N LEU A 42 13.54 6.43 2.94
CA LEU A 42 12.59 6.69 1.84
C LEU A 42 12.33 5.40 1.05
N VAL A 43 11.07 5.11 0.77
CA VAL A 43 10.66 3.84 0.13
C VAL A 43 10.92 3.89 -1.37
N ARG A 44 11.53 2.82 -1.91
CA ARG A 44 11.75 2.62 -3.34
C ARG A 44 10.89 1.49 -3.88
N ILE A 45 10.39 1.65 -5.11
CA ILE A 45 9.56 0.66 -5.80
C ILE A 45 10.27 0.14 -7.05
N CYS A 46 9.94 -1.09 -7.47
CA CYS A 46 10.46 -1.66 -8.72
C CYS A 46 9.89 -0.93 -9.95
N GLU A 47 10.57 -1.06 -11.09
CA GLU A 47 10.20 -0.37 -12.32
C GLU A 47 8.82 -0.78 -12.84
N GLU A 48 8.49 -2.07 -12.78
CA GLU A 48 7.18 -2.56 -13.19
C GLU A 48 6.04 -1.96 -12.37
N CYS A 49 6.25 -1.79 -11.05
CA CYS A 49 5.27 -1.17 -10.16
C CYS A 49 5.10 0.33 -10.43
N ASN A 50 6.05 0.97 -11.09
CA ASN A 50 6.01 2.39 -11.46
C ASN A 50 5.59 2.62 -12.91
N PHE A 51 5.39 1.56 -13.70
CA PHE A 51 5.18 1.69 -15.14
C PHE A 51 3.77 2.20 -15.50
N GLY A 52 3.71 3.13 -16.45
CA GLY A 52 2.47 3.64 -17.03
C GLY A 52 1.48 4.19 -16.00
N SER A 53 0.23 3.74 -16.07
CA SER A 53 -0.85 4.21 -15.19
C SER A 53 -0.69 3.79 -13.72
N TYR A 54 0.22 2.87 -13.41
CA TYR A 54 0.55 2.46 -12.03
C TYR A 54 1.54 3.40 -11.34
N GLY A 55 2.23 4.26 -12.11
CA GLY A 55 3.11 5.30 -11.60
C GLY A 55 2.35 6.30 -10.73
N GLY A 56 3.00 6.77 -9.65
CA GLY A 56 2.41 7.76 -8.73
C GLY A 56 1.22 7.25 -7.89
N ARG A 57 0.83 5.96 -8.00
CA ARG A 57 -0.23 5.38 -7.16
C ARG A 57 0.28 4.99 -5.78
N CYS A 58 -0.62 5.03 -4.82
CA CYS A 58 -0.41 4.59 -3.46
C CYS A 58 0.05 3.14 -3.41
N ILE A 59 1.19 2.89 -2.76
CA ILE A 59 1.80 1.55 -2.68
C ILE A 59 1.00 0.58 -1.80
N VAL A 60 0.13 1.07 -0.92
CA VAL A 60 -0.70 0.23 -0.03
C VAL A 60 -2.06 -0.07 -0.65
N CYS A 61 -2.70 0.94 -1.27
CA CYS A 61 -4.10 0.85 -1.67
C CYS A 61 -4.39 0.97 -3.16
N GLY A 62 -3.42 1.43 -3.96
CA GLY A 62 -3.60 1.68 -5.40
C GLY A 62 -4.36 2.95 -5.76
N SER A 63 -4.75 3.80 -4.81
CA SER A 63 -5.38 5.11 -5.06
C SER A 63 -4.34 6.17 -5.50
N ASN A 64 -4.77 7.39 -5.83
CA ASN A 64 -3.85 8.46 -6.20
C ASN A 64 -2.87 8.78 -5.06
N GLY A 65 -1.56 8.81 -5.35
CA GLY A 65 -0.52 9.08 -4.37
C GLY A 65 -0.15 10.56 -4.28
N ILE A 66 -0.09 11.10 -3.07
CA ILE A 66 0.13 12.52 -2.77
C ILE A 66 1.43 12.74 -2.00
N SER A 67 1.72 11.88 -1.02
CA SER A 67 2.92 11.99 -0.19
C SER A 67 3.93 10.89 -0.51
N ASP A 68 5.19 11.13 -0.17
CA ASP A 68 6.25 10.12 -0.27
C ASP A 68 6.16 9.11 0.89
N ALA A 69 6.40 7.84 0.58
CA ALA A 69 6.37 6.77 1.55
C ALA A 69 7.73 6.62 2.27
N TYR A 70 7.68 6.33 3.56
CA TYR A 70 8.85 6.09 4.39
C TYR A 70 8.75 4.78 5.17
N TYR A 71 9.87 4.08 5.31
CA TYR A 71 10.03 3.01 6.28
C TYR A 71 10.29 3.61 7.66
N CYS A 72 9.67 3.05 8.69
CA CYS A 72 9.95 3.45 10.07
C CYS A 72 11.31 2.92 10.54
N ALA A 73 11.88 3.58 11.54
CA ALA A 73 13.18 3.24 12.10
C ALA A 73 13.30 1.79 12.58
N GLU A 74 12.22 1.22 13.11
CA GLU A 74 12.21 -0.18 13.56
C GLU A 74 12.30 -1.16 12.40
N CYS A 75 11.64 -0.87 11.27
CA CYS A 75 11.71 -1.73 10.09
C CYS A 75 13.10 -1.66 9.45
N VAL A 76 13.72 -0.48 9.45
CA VAL A 76 15.10 -0.30 8.97
C VAL A 76 16.09 -1.02 9.88
N ARG A 77 15.92 -0.94 11.20
CA ARG A 77 16.78 -1.65 12.17
C ARG A 77 16.69 -3.18 12.05
N LEU A 78 15.53 -3.68 11.65
CA LEU A 78 15.30 -5.10 11.37
C LEU A 78 15.62 -5.48 9.91
N GLU A 79 16.20 -4.56 9.13
CA GLU A 79 16.57 -4.72 7.73
C GLU A 79 15.41 -5.10 6.79
N LYS A 80 14.16 -4.88 7.21
CA LYS A 80 12.97 -5.18 6.40
C LYS A 80 12.77 -4.22 5.23
N ASP A 81 13.43 -3.07 5.26
CA ASP A 81 13.48 -2.13 4.15
C ASP A 81 14.27 -2.68 2.94
N ARG A 82 15.03 -3.76 3.14
CA ARG A 82 15.83 -4.44 2.11
C ARG A 82 15.15 -5.66 1.47
N ASP A 83 13.94 -6.03 1.90
CA ASP A 83 13.18 -7.18 1.39
C ASP A 83 12.71 -7.03 -0.07
N GLY A 84 12.80 -5.82 -0.63
CA GLY A 84 12.43 -5.49 -2.00
C GLY A 84 11.27 -4.50 -2.11
N CYS A 85 10.61 -4.46 -3.27
CA CYS A 85 9.51 -3.54 -3.55
C CYS A 85 8.30 -3.79 -2.63
N PRO A 86 7.89 -2.84 -1.78
CA PRO A 86 6.82 -3.03 -0.81
C PRO A 86 5.42 -2.69 -1.38
N LYS A 87 5.26 -2.58 -2.70
CA LYS A 87 3.94 -2.32 -3.30
C LYS A 87 3.05 -3.55 -3.17
N VAL A 88 1.83 -3.32 -2.67
CA VAL A 88 0.78 -4.33 -2.56
C VAL A 88 0.21 -4.58 -3.96
N VAL A 89 0.18 -5.84 -4.39
CA VAL A 89 -0.28 -6.22 -5.75
C VAL A 89 -1.74 -6.63 -5.82
N ASN A 90 -2.33 -7.06 -4.70
CA ASN A 90 -3.73 -7.51 -4.62
C ASN A 90 -4.59 -6.58 -3.75
N LEU A 91 -5.91 -6.57 -3.97
CA LEU A 91 -6.82 -5.67 -3.24
C LEU A 91 -7.20 -6.14 -1.82
N GLY A 92 -7.00 -7.42 -1.50
CA GLY A 92 -7.40 -8.05 -0.22
C GLY A 92 -8.90 -8.33 -0.09
N ALA A 93 -9.27 -9.36 0.67
CA ALA A 93 -10.66 -9.82 0.82
C ALA A 93 -11.57 -8.77 1.49
N SER A 94 -11.09 -8.08 2.52
CA SER A 94 -11.90 -7.11 3.27
C SER A 94 -12.41 -5.96 2.39
N ARG A 95 -11.67 -5.57 1.35
CA ARG A 95 -12.10 -4.51 0.43
C ARG A 95 -13.11 -5.01 -0.60
N THR A 96 -12.91 -6.23 -1.11
CA THR A 96 -13.86 -6.84 -2.04
C THR A 96 -15.20 -7.05 -1.36
N ASP A 97 -15.20 -7.54 -0.11
CA ASP A 97 -16.42 -7.79 0.65
C ASP A 97 -17.19 -6.49 0.91
N LEU A 98 -16.48 -5.44 1.34
CA LEU A 98 -17.08 -4.12 1.56
C LEU A 98 -17.72 -3.54 0.30
N PHE A 99 -17.12 -3.77 -0.87
CA PHE A 99 -17.69 -3.34 -2.15
C PHE A 99 -19.01 -4.05 -2.45
N TYR A 100 -19.05 -5.39 -2.31
CA TYR A 100 -20.26 -6.16 -2.57
C TYR A 100 -21.38 -5.88 -1.57
N LEU A 101 -21.04 -5.70 -0.28
CA LEU A 101 -22.01 -5.31 0.75
C LEU A 101 -22.64 -3.93 0.46
N ARG A 102 -21.84 -2.93 0.06
CA ARG A 102 -22.35 -1.61 -0.32
C ARG A 102 -23.27 -1.68 -1.55
N LYS A 103 -22.89 -2.47 -2.56
CA LYS A 103 -23.70 -2.64 -3.77
C LYS A 103 -25.06 -3.29 -3.45
N LYS A 104 -25.08 -4.31 -2.58
CA LYS A 104 -26.33 -4.95 -2.12
C LYS A 104 -27.23 -3.95 -1.41
N ASN A 105 -26.68 -3.15 -0.50
CA ASN A 105 -27.44 -2.16 0.27
C ASN A 105 -28.03 -1.04 -0.63
N GLN A 106 -27.32 -0.63 -1.69
CA GLN A 106 -27.83 0.33 -2.67
C GLN A 106 -28.97 -0.27 -3.51
N GLN A 107 -28.88 -1.54 -3.90
CA GLN A 107 -29.95 -2.23 -4.62
C GLN A 107 -31.22 -2.43 -3.78
N SER A 108 -31.09 -2.66 -2.47
CA SER A 108 -32.25 -2.73 -1.58
C SER A 108 -32.95 -1.38 -1.40
N PHE A 109 -32.20 -0.27 -1.42
CA PHE A 109 -32.77 1.07 -1.27
C PHE A 109 -33.53 1.56 -2.52
N GLN A 110 -33.19 1.05 -3.71
CA GLN A 110 -33.91 1.38 -4.95
C GLN A 110 -35.20 0.55 -5.15
N ARG A 111 -35.47 -0.42 -4.27
CA ARG A 111 -36.63 -1.34 -4.38
C ARG A 111 -37.71 -1.11 -3.31
N GLY A 112 -37.55 -0.11 -2.45
CA GLY A 112 -38.57 0.36 -1.49
C GLY A 112 -39.05 1.74 -1.90
#